data_AF-A0A0F4QRH0-F1
#
_entry.id   AF-A0A0F4QRH0-F1
#
_cell.length_a   1.000
_cell.length_b   1.000
_cell.length_c   1.000
_cell.angle_alpha   90.00
_cell.angle_beta   90.00
_cell.angle_gamma   90.00
#
_symmetry.space_group_name_H-M   'P 1'
#
loop_
_entity.id
_entity.type
_entity.pdbx_description
1 polymer ?
#
loop_
_entity_poly.entity_id
_entity_poly.type
_entity_poly.pdbx_seq_one_letter_code
_entity_poly.pdbx_strand_id
1 'polypeptide(L)'
;MILCLVYSGSAVSDQKVYRWKDKNGNWVYSDVPKKGSEKVKLSTNMLTMPATDTSILTPNPTTPAVTYKAKITAPSDQQTLRENSGSVYVSGLVTPRFANGFQVQLLLDGKPAGPKQTSASFALRDVPRGEHKLQMKVFDDKGMLVAQSAVTTFFLHRASLLNR
;
A
#
# COMPACT_ATOMS: atom_id res chain seq x y z
N MET A 1 -37.55 40.80 -11.43
CA MET A 1 -37.67 39.33 -11.35
C MET A 1 -36.52 38.84 -10.49
N ILE A 2 -36.83 38.53 -9.22
CA ILE A 2 -35.88 38.09 -8.20
C ILE A 2 -35.52 36.62 -8.48
N LEU A 3 -34.24 36.26 -8.45
CA LEU A 3 -33.83 34.87 -8.36
C LEU A 3 -32.59 34.74 -7.46
N CYS A 4 -32.85 34.35 -6.21
CA CYS A 4 -31.86 33.84 -5.26
C CYS A 4 -31.11 32.64 -5.85
N LEU A 5 -29.78 32.60 -5.71
CA LEU A 5 -29.03 31.35 -5.76
C LEU A 5 -28.46 31.03 -4.38
N VAL A 6 -28.75 29.81 -3.96
CA VAL A 6 -28.63 29.22 -2.63
C VAL A 6 -27.20 28.77 -2.33
N TYR A 7 -26.75 29.08 -1.11
CA TYR A 7 -25.57 28.55 -0.45
C TYR A 7 -25.79 27.07 -0.09
N SER A 8 -24.82 26.18 -0.32
CA SER A 8 -24.88 24.79 0.15
C SER A 8 -23.52 24.37 0.67
N GLY A 9 -23.42 24.29 2.00
CA GLY A 9 -22.27 23.78 2.73
C GLY A 9 -22.27 22.25 2.77
N SER A 10 -21.10 21.64 2.58
CA SER A 10 -20.91 20.19 2.69
C SER A 10 -20.54 19.82 4.12
N ALA A 11 -21.42 19.09 4.81
CA ALA A 11 -21.15 18.46 6.09
C ALA A 11 -20.35 17.16 5.87
N VAL A 12 -19.24 17.00 6.58
CA VAL A 12 -18.42 15.78 6.61
C VAL A 12 -19.01 14.81 7.63
N SER A 13 -19.40 13.62 7.20
CA SER A 13 -19.96 12.55 8.04
C SER A 13 -18.86 11.69 8.64
N ASP A 14 -18.80 11.65 9.97
CA ASP A 14 -17.89 10.87 10.81
C ASP A 14 -18.38 9.41 10.94
N GLN A 15 -17.69 8.45 10.33
CA GLN A 15 -18.03 7.02 10.46
C GLN A 15 -17.11 6.34 11.48
N LYS A 16 -17.68 5.98 12.63
CA LYS A 16 -16.97 5.35 13.75
C LYS A 16 -17.03 3.82 13.64
N VAL A 17 -15.88 3.15 13.71
CA VAL A 17 -15.76 1.68 13.81
C VAL A 17 -14.96 1.34 15.06
N TYR A 18 -15.48 0.43 15.90
CA TYR A 18 -14.86 0.04 17.17
C TYR A 18 -14.28 -1.38 17.10
N ARG A 19 -13.11 -1.60 17.73
CA ARG A 19 -12.49 -2.92 17.88
C ARG A 19 -11.78 -3.02 19.23
N TRP A 20 -11.93 -4.14 19.94
CA TRP A 20 -11.12 -4.48 21.11
C TRP A 20 -10.37 -5.79 20.94
N LYS A 21 -9.35 -5.99 21.77
CA LYS A 21 -8.50 -7.19 21.84
C LYS A 21 -8.69 -7.82 23.21
N ASP A 22 -8.94 -9.12 23.29
CA ASP A 22 -9.01 -9.81 24.58
C ASP A 22 -7.61 -10.20 25.09
N LYS A 23 -7.55 -10.64 26.35
CA LYS A 23 -6.32 -10.95 27.10
C LYS A 23 -5.58 -12.20 26.64
N ASN A 24 -6.06 -12.92 25.62
CA ASN A 24 -5.40 -14.10 25.05
C ASN A 24 -4.90 -13.86 23.60
N GLY A 25 -4.93 -12.61 23.12
CA GLY A 25 -4.18 -12.20 21.94
C GLY A 25 -4.84 -12.50 20.59
N ASN A 26 -6.09 -12.97 20.55
CA ASN A 26 -6.85 -13.14 19.31
C ASN A 26 -7.87 -12.01 19.07
N TRP A 27 -8.06 -11.64 17.81
CA TRP A 27 -9.04 -10.62 17.40
C TRP A 27 -10.42 -11.27 17.21
N VAL A 28 -11.39 -10.91 18.05
CA VAL A 28 -12.78 -11.33 17.92
C VAL A 28 -13.63 -10.11 17.59
N TYR A 29 -14.41 -10.21 16.50
CA TYR A 29 -15.35 -9.19 16.05
C TYR A 29 -16.77 -9.72 16.24
N SER A 30 -17.65 -8.99 16.93
CA SER A 30 -19.07 -9.32 16.99
C SER A 30 -19.91 -8.06 17.19
N ASP A 31 -21.03 -7.99 16.47
CA ASP A 31 -21.90 -6.84 16.32
C ASP A 31 -23.35 -7.24 16.62
N VAL A 32 -23.73 -7.30 17.91
CA VAL A 32 -25.14 -7.37 18.34
C VAL A 32 -25.31 -6.82 19.77
N PRO A 33 -26.19 -5.83 20.01
CA PRO A 33 -26.60 -5.43 21.36
C PRO A 33 -27.77 -6.29 21.87
N LYS A 34 -27.78 -6.65 23.16
CA LYS A 34 -29.00 -7.16 23.83
C LYS A 34 -29.27 -6.50 25.19
N LYS A 35 -30.56 -6.19 25.40
CA LYS A 35 -31.25 -5.78 26.63
C LYS A 35 -31.22 -6.89 27.71
N GLY A 36 -31.05 -6.53 28.98
CA GLY A 36 -31.35 -7.40 30.13
C GLY A 36 -30.48 -7.15 31.36
N SER A 37 -31.00 -6.38 32.30
CA SER A 37 -30.38 -5.92 33.55
C SER A 37 -30.14 -6.99 34.61
N GLU A 38 -29.16 -6.78 35.51
CA GLU A 38 -29.36 -7.04 36.95
C GLU A 38 -28.59 -6.04 37.84
N LYS A 39 -29.24 -5.65 38.94
CA LYS A 39 -28.91 -4.52 39.83
C LYS A 39 -27.86 -4.91 40.86
N VAL A 40 -26.91 -4.03 41.16
CA VAL A 40 -26.22 -4.02 42.46
C VAL A 40 -26.44 -2.67 43.12
N LYS A 41 -27.11 -2.71 44.29
CA LYS A 41 -27.46 -1.55 45.12
C LYS A 41 -26.26 -1.06 45.94
N LEU A 42 -26.02 0.24 45.82
CA LEU A 42 -25.49 1.25 46.74
C LEU A 42 -24.58 0.85 47.91
N SER A 43 -23.44 1.56 47.99
CA SER A 43 -23.03 2.28 49.20
C SER A 43 -22.46 3.64 48.80
N THR A 44 -23.21 4.71 49.06
CA THR A 44 -22.81 6.11 48.90
C THR A 44 -21.74 6.47 49.94
N ASN A 45 -20.47 6.48 49.52
CA ASN A 45 -19.45 7.30 50.16
C ASN A 45 -19.05 8.38 49.16
N MET A 46 -19.45 9.62 49.47
CA MET A 46 -19.04 10.81 48.74
C MET A 46 -17.52 10.92 48.77
N LEU A 47 -16.89 10.72 47.61
CA LEU A 47 -15.51 11.12 47.36
C LEU A 47 -15.56 12.14 46.22
N THR A 48 -15.50 13.41 46.59
CA THR A 48 -15.22 14.51 45.65
C THR A 48 -13.83 14.27 45.08
N MET A 49 -13.75 13.74 43.87
CA MET A 49 -12.50 13.71 43.12
C MET A 49 -12.27 15.10 42.50
N PRO A 50 -11.10 15.72 42.70
CA PRO A 50 -10.77 16.96 42.02
C PRO A 50 -10.78 16.69 40.51
N ALA A 51 -11.35 17.62 39.74
CA ALA A 51 -11.37 17.54 38.28
C ALA A 51 -9.92 17.51 37.79
N THR A 52 -9.47 16.32 37.36
CA THR A 52 -8.13 16.17 36.78
C THR A 52 -8.12 16.88 35.43
N ASP A 53 -7.27 17.90 35.32
CA ASP A 53 -6.96 18.61 34.09
C ASP A 53 -6.73 17.63 32.94
N THR A 54 -7.60 17.67 31.93
CA THR A 54 -7.54 16.78 30.75
C THR A 54 -6.59 17.33 29.69
N SER A 55 -5.72 18.29 30.03
CA SER A 55 -4.85 19.00 29.07
C SER A 55 -3.65 18.17 28.58
N ILE A 56 -3.58 16.87 28.88
CA ILE A 56 -2.52 15.98 28.39
C ILE A 56 -3.13 14.66 27.89
N LEU A 57 -4.13 14.74 27.02
CA LEU A 57 -4.53 13.61 26.18
C LEU A 57 -4.61 14.06 24.74
N THR A 58 -3.49 14.49 24.17
CA THR A 58 -3.27 14.35 22.73
C THR A 58 -2.96 12.88 22.48
N PRO A 59 -3.89 12.07 21.95
CA PRO A 59 -3.53 10.76 21.44
C PRO A 59 -2.58 11.01 20.28
N ASN A 60 -1.31 10.69 20.43
CA ASN A 60 -0.43 10.57 19.29
C ASN A 60 -0.75 9.20 18.68
N PRO A 61 -1.45 9.10 17.52
CA PRO A 61 -1.66 7.82 16.88
C PRO A 61 -0.33 7.38 16.28
N THR A 62 0.54 6.79 17.10
CA THR A 62 1.70 6.06 16.59
C THR A 62 1.20 4.69 16.13
N THR A 63 0.41 4.66 15.04
CA THR A 63 0.29 3.44 14.25
C THR A 63 1.67 3.14 13.69
N PRO A 64 2.21 1.92 13.87
CA PRO A 64 3.50 1.58 13.28
C PRO A 64 3.39 1.76 11.77
N ALA A 65 4.20 2.66 11.22
CA ALA A 65 4.27 2.88 9.78
C ALA A 65 4.74 1.58 9.12
N VAL A 66 3.84 0.93 8.38
CA VAL A 66 4.16 -0.27 7.63
C VAL A 66 5.15 0.12 6.54
N THR A 67 6.38 -0.36 6.68
CA THR A 67 7.42 -0.12 5.67
C THR A 67 7.31 -1.18 4.58
N TYR A 68 7.05 -0.75 3.35
CA TYR A 68 7.03 -1.63 2.19
C TYR A 68 8.44 -1.79 1.62
N LYS A 69 8.76 -3.03 1.23
CA LYS A 69 10.01 -3.37 0.53
C LYS A 69 9.65 -3.96 -0.82
N ALA A 70 10.36 -3.55 -1.86
CA ALA A 70 10.14 -4.01 -3.22
C ALA A 70 11.44 -4.66 -3.74
N LYS A 71 11.36 -5.82 -4.37
CA LYS A 71 12.50 -6.54 -4.94
C LYS A 71 12.13 -7.14 -6.29
N ILE A 72 13.03 -7.08 -7.25
CA ILE A 72 12.91 -7.83 -8.51
C ILE A 72 13.47 -9.24 -8.29
N THR A 73 12.69 -10.25 -8.63
CA THR A 73 13.04 -11.67 -8.47
C THR A 73 13.48 -12.31 -9.78
N ALA A 74 12.95 -11.85 -10.91
CA ALA A 74 13.42 -12.24 -12.24
C ALA A 74 13.32 -11.06 -13.21
N PRO A 75 14.26 -10.89 -14.15
CA PRO A 75 15.55 -11.59 -14.21
C PRO A 75 16.41 -11.35 -12.96
N SER A 76 17.33 -12.28 -12.68
CA SER A 76 18.30 -12.08 -11.60
C SER A 76 19.31 -11.00 -11.99
N ASP A 77 19.98 -10.41 -10.99
CA ASP A 77 21.03 -9.44 -11.27
C ASP A 77 22.15 -10.07 -12.12
N GLN A 78 22.60 -9.31 -13.12
CA GLN A 78 23.56 -9.69 -14.15
C GLN A 78 23.17 -10.91 -15.01
N GLN A 79 21.89 -11.31 -15.01
CA GLN A 79 21.43 -12.43 -15.84
C GLN A 79 21.57 -12.12 -17.33
N THR A 80 22.09 -13.07 -18.10
CA THR A 80 22.04 -13.02 -19.57
C THR A 80 20.83 -13.79 -20.07
N LEU A 81 19.92 -13.09 -20.75
CA LEU A 81 18.76 -13.65 -21.41
C LEU A 81 19.05 -13.80 -22.91
N ARG A 82 18.75 -14.96 -23.48
CA ARG A 82 18.78 -15.20 -24.93
C ARG A 82 17.36 -15.26 -25.43
N GLU A 83 16.88 -14.16 -25.98
CA GLU A 83 15.52 -14.07 -26.51
C GLU A 83 15.58 -13.19 -27.75
N ASN A 84 15.25 -13.74 -28.92
CA ASN A 84 15.44 -13.06 -30.20
C ASN A 84 14.31 -12.06 -30.53
N SER A 85 13.09 -12.28 -30.03
CA SER A 85 11.95 -11.39 -30.22
C SER A 85 12.06 -10.06 -29.43
N GLY A 86 12.96 -9.97 -28.46
CA GLY A 86 13.03 -8.85 -27.51
C GLY A 86 12.04 -8.97 -26.35
N SER A 87 11.50 -10.17 -26.10
CA SER A 87 10.52 -10.39 -25.02
C SER A 87 11.23 -10.69 -23.70
N VAL A 88 10.93 -9.90 -22.66
CA VAL A 88 11.53 -10.08 -21.32
C VAL A 88 10.43 -10.11 -20.27
N TYR A 89 10.38 -11.21 -19.52
CA TYR A 89 9.47 -11.36 -18.37
C TYR A 89 10.16 -10.89 -17.09
N VAL A 90 9.55 -9.91 -16.44
CA VAL A 90 10.03 -9.36 -15.17
C VAL A 90 9.05 -9.74 -14.07
N SER A 91 9.55 -10.37 -13.02
CA SER A 91 8.79 -10.65 -11.81
C SER A 91 9.41 -9.92 -10.63
N GLY A 92 8.57 -9.40 -9.76
CA GLY A 92 8.94 -8.75 -8.52
C GLY A 92 8.10 -9.23 -7.36
N LEU A 93 8.61 -8.98 -6.17
CA LEU A 93 7.97 -9.24 -4.91
C LEU A 93 7.91 -7.95 -4.10
N VAL A 94 6.78 -7.73 -3.44
CA VAL A 94 6.60 -6.62 -2.51
C VAL A 94 6.18 -7.19 -1.17
N THR A 95 6.89 -6.80 -0.10
CA THR A 95 6.69 -7.32 1.26
C THR A 95 6.53 -6.14 2.24
N PRO A 96 5.50 -6.15 3.11
CA PRO A 96 4.37 -7.08 3.12
C PRO A 96 3.52 -6.94 1.85
N ARG A 97 2.61 -7.90 1.60
CA ARG A 97 1.67 -7.82 0.47
C ARG A 97 0.98 -6.46 0.52
N PHE A 98 1.08 -5.69 -0.57
CA PHE A 98 0.53 -4.34 -0.61
C PHE A 98 -1.01 -4.37 -0.48
N ALA A 99 -1.56 -3.34 0.14
CA ALA A 99 -2.99 -3.18 0.32
C ALA A 99 -3.70 -2.95 -1.03
N ASN A 100 -5.02 -3.12 -1.06
CA ASN A 100 -5.81 -2.81 -2.25
C ASN A 100 -5.62 -1.33 -2.63
N GLY A 101 -5.51 -1.05 -3.93
CA GLY A 101 -5.30 0.29 -4.46
C GLY A 101 -3.84 0.66 -4.71
N PHE A 102 -2.88 -0.12 -4.20
CA PHE A 102 -1.47 0.11 -4.48
C PHE A 102 -1.15 -0.24 -5.93
N GLN A 103 -0.25 0.53 -6.51
CA GLN A 103 0.17 0.38 -7.89
C GLN A 103 1.68 0.23 -8.00
N VAL A 104 2.13 -0.48 -9.01
CA VAL A 104 3.53 -0.78 -9.27
C VAL A 104 3.87 -0.31 -10.68
N GLN A 105 4.98 0.41 -10.80
CA GLN A 105 5.55 0.84 -12.08
C GLN A 105 6.90 0.16 -12.27
N LEU A 106 7.08 -0.49 -13.41
CA LEU A 106 8.39 -0.92 -13.86
C LEU A 106 9.06 0.18 -14.65
N LEU A 107 10.36 0.35 -14.43
CA LEU A 107 11.25 1.21 -15.19
C LEU A 107 12.31 0.35 -15.88
N LEU A 108 12.54 0.63 -17.16
CA LEU A 108 13.62 0.11 -17.98
C LEU A 108 14.54 1.28 -18.35
N ASP A 109 15.80 1.22 -17.95
CA ASP A 109 16.81 2.27 -18.20
C ASP A 109 16.35 3.66 -17.72
N GLY A 110 15.65 3.69 -16.58
CA GLY A 110 15.10 4.91 -15.98
C GLY A 110 13.80 5.42 -16.62
N LYS A 111 13.28 4.77 -17.66
CA LYS A 111 12.03 5.13 -18.33
C LYS A 111 10.89 4.19 -17.94
N PRO A 112 9.64 4.67 -17.77
CA PRO A 112 8.49 3.80 -17.52
C PRO A 112 8.32 2.77 -18.64
N ALA A 113 8.31 1.49 -18.29
CA ALA A 113 8.25 0.38 -19.24
C ALA A 113 6.82 -0.15 -19.46
N GLY A 114 5.82 0.74 -19.32
CA GLY A 114 4.39 0.41 -19.40
C GLY A 114 3.55 1.24 -18.43
N PRO A 115 2.23 0.99 -18.34
CA PRO A 115 1.38 1.61 -17.34
C PRO A 115 1.64 1.05 -15.93
N LYS A 116 1.17 1.78 -14.92
CA LYS A 116 1.12 1.28 -13.54
C LYS A 116 0.13 0.12 -13.43
N GLN A 117 0.48 -0.90 -12.66
CA GLN A 117 -0.32 -2.13 -12.51
C GLN A 117 -0.46 -2.53 -11.03
N THR A 118 -1.47 -3.32 -10.70
CA THR A 118 -1.68 -3.87 -9.34
C THR A 118 -0.94 -5.19 -9.12
N SER A 119 -0.13 -5.64 -10.08
CA SER A 119 0.73 -6.81 -10.00
C SER A 119 2.19 -6.41 -10.16
N ALA A 120 3.09 -7.19 -9.55
CA ALA A 120 4.54 -7.03 -9.70
C ALA A 120 5.10 -7.92 -10.82
N SER A 121 4.29 -8.22 -11.85
CA SER A 121 4.69 -9.06 -12.98
C SER A 121 4.47 -8.29 -14.28
N PHE A 122 5.53 -8.18 -15.09
CA PHE A 122 5.55 -7.38 -16.29
C PHE A 122 6.10 -8.19 -17.47
N ALA A 123 5.55 -7.95 -18.66
CA ALA A 123 6.06 -8.51 -19.89
C ALA A 123 6.49 -7.35 -20.80
N LEU A 124 7.80 -7.21 -20.96
CA LEU A 124 8.41 -6.24 -21.87
C LEU A 124 8.47 -6.84 -23.27
N ARG A 125 8.27 -6.00 -24.27
CA ARG A 125 8.37 -6.35 -25.69
C ARG A 125 9.36 -5.43 -26.37
N ASP A 126 9.95 -5.93 -27.46
CA ASP A 126 10.86 -5.18 -28.31
C ASP A 126 12.05 -4.54 -27.57
N VAL A 127 12.49 -5.18 -26.48
CA VAL A 127 13.68 -4.73 -25.73
C VAL A 127 14.91 -4.83 -26.65
N PRO A 128 15.72 -3.76 -26.79
CA PRO A 128 16.95 -3.81 -27.57
C PRO A 128 17.93 -4.88 -27.08
N ARG A 129 18.89 -5.26 -27.91
CA ARG A 129 20.02 -6.09 -27.44
C ARG A 129 20.95 -5.24 -26.57
N GLY A 130 21.62 -5.88 -25.61
CA GLY A 130 22.65 -5.24 -24.78
C GLY A 130 22.32 -5.25 -23.29
N GLU A 131 22.98 -4.36 -22.56
CA GLU A 131 22.76 -4.16 -21.12
C GLU A 131 21.52 -3.30 -20.88
N HIS A 132 20.71 -3.71 -19.91
CA HIS A 132 19.52 -2.99 -19.48
C HIS A 132 19.40 -2.99 -17.96
N LYS A 133 18.81 -1.93 -17.42
CA LYS A 133 18.61 -1.72 -15.98
C LYS A 133 17.14 -1.70 -15.65
N LEU A 134 16.73 -2.58 -14.75
CA LEU A 134 15.37 -2.66 -14.24
C LEU A 134 15.28 -2.01 -12.87
N GLN A 135 14.18 -1.30 -12.65
CA GLN A 135 13.83 -0.80 -11.33
C GLN A 135 12.32 -0.76 -11.17
N MET A 136 11.85 -1.15 -9.98
CA MET A 136 10.43 -1.18 -9.66
C MET A 136 10.12 -0.09 -8.63
N LYS A 137 9.04 0.65 -8.84
CA LYS A 137 8.50 1.66 -7.93
C LYS A 137 7.09 1.28 -7.52
N VAL A 138 6.80 1.38 -6.22
CA VAL A 138 5.49 1.08 -5.64
C VAL A 138 4.86 2.37 -5.15
N PHE A 139 3.61 2.59 -5.53
CA PHE A 139 2.81 3.75 -5.20
C PHE A 139 1.62 3.32 -4.36
N ASP A 140 1.21 4.16 -3.41
CA ASP A 140 -0.03 3.98 -2.67
C ASP A 140 -1.26 4.35 -3.52
N ASP A 141 -2.44 4.23 -2.91
CA ASP A 141 -3.73 4.60 -3.47
C ASP A 141 -3.85 6.10 -3.81
N LYS A 142 -3.05 6.95 -3.17
CA LYS A 142 -2.95 8.40 -3.42
C LYS A 142 -1.90 8.75 -4.47
N GLY A 143 -1.17 7.76 -4.99
CA GLY A 143 -0.11 7.93 -5.98
C GLY A 143 1.24 8.37 -5.42
N MET A 144 1.44 8.34 -4.10
CA MET A 144 2.71 8.63 -3.44
C MET A 144 3.65 7.43 -3.52
N LEU A 145 4.93 7.68 -3.76
CA LEU A 145 5.95 6.62 -3.79
C LEU A 145 6.20 6.09 -2.37
N VAL A 146 5.92 4.81 -2.14
CA VAL A 146 6.06 4.15 -0.82
C VAL A 146 7.22 3.17 -0.75
N ALA A 147 7.65 2.62 -1.90
CA ALA A 147 8.82 1.74 -1.96
C ALA A 147 9.47 1.76 -3.35
N GLN A 148 10.77 1.45 -3.38
CA GLN A 148 11.55 1.33 -4.60
C GLN A 148 12.50 0.15 -4.47
N SER A 149 12.65 -0.61 -5.55
CA SER A 149 13.61 -1.72 -5.57
C SER A 149 15.03 -1.22 -5.82
N ALA A 150 16.00 -2.06 -5.45
CA ALA A 150 17.34 -1.96 -6.01
C ALA A 150 17.29 -2.02 -7.54
N VAL A 151 18.29 -1.43 -8.18
CA VAL A 151 18.48 -1.53 -9.62
C VAL A 151 19.02 -2.93 -9.92
N THR A 152 18.38 -3.63 -10.86
CA THR A 152 18.79 -4.96 -11.32
C THR A 152 19.25 -4.84 -12.76
N THR A 153 20.48 -5.24 -13.04
CA THR A 153 21.04 -5.19 -14.40
C THR A 153 20.84 -6.54 -15.07
N PHE A 154 20.47 -6.56 -16.34
CA PHE A 154 20.41 -7.78 -17.14
C PHE A 154 20.96 -7.54 -18.55
N PHE A 155 21.34 -8.61 -19.23
CA PHE A 155 21.87 -8.55 -20.58
C PHE A 155 20.95 -9.30 -21.53
N LEU A 156 20.50 -8.67 -22.60
CA LEU A 156 19.69 -9.30 -23.63
C LEU A 156 20.51 -9.58 -24.88
N HIS A 157 20.57 -10.85 -25.26
CA HIS A 157 21.22 -11.31 -26.48
C HIS A 157 20.17 -11.66 -27.54
N ARG A 158 20.19 -10.93 -28.66
CA ARG A 158 19.31 -11.13 -29.82
C ARG A 158 20.13 -11.48 -31.04
N ALA A 159 19.75 -12.52 -31.77
CA ALA A 159 20.26 -12.79 -33.10
C ALA A 159 19.71 -11.74 -34.09
N SER A 160 20.58 -11.18 -34.93
CA SER A 160 20.17 -10.31 -36.03
C SER A 160 19.69 -11.18 -37.20
N LEU A 161 18.55 -10.85 -37.80
CA LEU A 161 18.11 -11.45 -39.06
C LEU A 161 18.96 -10.99 -40.27
N LEU A 162 19.87 -10.04 -40.08
CA LEU A 162 20.79 -9.52 -41.10
C LEU A 162 22.04 -10.41 -41.28
N ASN A 163 21.89 -11.72 -41.16
CA ASN A 163 22.96 -12.71 -41.34
C ASN A 163 22.48 -13.78 -42.33
N ARG A 164 22.39 -13.43 -43.61
CA ARG A 164 22.31 -14.36 -44.74
C ARG A 164 23.05 -13.79 -45.93
#